data_AF-A0A3N4KYA0-F1
#
_entry.id   AF-A0A3N4KYA0-F1
#
_cell.length_a   1.000
_cell.length_b   1.000
_cell.length_c   1.000
_cell.angle_alpha   90.00
_cell.angle_beta   90.00
_cell.angle_gamma   90.00
#
_symmetry.space_group_name_H-M   'P 1'
#
loop_
_entity.id
_entity.type
_entity.pdbx_description
1 polymer ?
#
loop_
_entity_poly.entity_id
_entity_poly.type
_entity_poly.pdbx_seq_one_letter_code
_entity_poly.pdbx_strand_id
1 'polypeptide(L)'
;MRFHSLLLGIAALGSMASGAAIVAREEKKPAAAEPPSTKYFRNRNDLTGHYDVRFFKEVVEYDERRDTLTHLAKAWLQTTAKEGIETWIAHGTLLGWWWSGNILPWDWDLDVQMSANTLTMIGEKYNMTRHHYTSEDGTVQREYLLDVNPWIWQRVRGDGNNIIDARWVDVRNGLYIDITGIAETNPDTPGILNCKNYHRYKPEDIWPLRDTMFEGVPAKIPYNFDEILMKEYKAKALVVTEYEGHRWNTHTKTWDRAPEVPAGRQAESLLKTVREPEKYSTVESGGFFYNAFRLLHWW
;
A
#
# COMPACT_ATOMS: atom_id res chain seq x y z
N MET A 1 47.21 -54.78 43.42
CA MET A 1 48.41 -53.98 43.77
C MET A 1 47.92 -52.60 44.22
N ARG A 2 47.75 -52.44 45.54
CA ARG A 2 48.58 -51.63 46.47
C ARG A 2 48.34 -50.11 46.27
N PHE A 3 47.50 -49.39 47.04
CA PHE A 3 47.42 -49.07 48.49
C PHE A 3 48.18 -47.78 48.91
N HIS A 4 47.49 -47.01 49.78
CA HIS A 4 47.87 -45.88 50.67
C HIS A 4 47.63 -44.46 50.09
N SER A 5 46.62 -43.69 50.52
CA SER A 5 46.21 -43.23 51.87
C SER A 5 47.23 -42.29 52.51
N LEU A 6 46.87 -41.01 52.66
CA LEU A 6 47.16 -40.24 53.87
C LEU A 6 46.13 -39.11 54.05
N LEU A 7 45.26 -39.28 55.05
CA LEU A 7 44.58 -38.19 55.75
C LEU A 7 45.61 -37.50 56.66
N LEU A 8 45.54 -36.18 56.78
CA LEU A 8 45.71 -35.50 58.08
C LEU A 8 44.91 -34.20 58.03
N GLY A 9 43.89 -34.09 58.87
CA GLY A 9 43.19 -32.83 59.13
C GLY A 9 43.80 -32.11 60.32
N ILE A 10 43.59 -30.79 60.39
CA ILE A 10 43.49 -30.01 61.63
C ILE A 10 42.40 -28.95 61.39
N ALA A 11 41.44 -28.88 62.30
CA ALA A 11 40.41 -27.87 62.38
C ALA A 11 40.91 -26.65 63.19
N ALA A 12 40.47 -25.43 62.84
CA ALA A 12 40.06 -24.39 63.79
C ALA A 12 39.61 -23.08 63.09
N LEU A 13 38.35 -22.73 63.38
CA LEU A 13 37.85 -21.40 63.80
C LEU A 13 38.18 -20.13 62.99
N GLY A 14 37.13 -19.57 62.40
CA GLY A 14 36.67 -18.21 62.72
C GLY A 14 37.27 -17.04 61.95
N SER A 15 36.45 -16.40 61.10
CA SER A 15 36.19 -14.96 61.13
C SER A 15 35.14 -14.61 60.08
N MET A 16 34.01 -14.05 60.55
CA MET A 16 33.09 -13.32 59.69
C MET A 16 33.74 -11.99 59.31
N ALA A 17 33.99 -11.79 58.02
CA ALA A 17 34.25 -10.46 57.47
C ALA A 17 33.14 -10.14 56.47
N SER A 18 32.25 -9.25 56.90
CA SER A 18 31.22 -8.62 56.08
C SER A 18 31.90 -7.80 54.98
N GLY A 19 31.85 -8.30 53.75
CA GLY A 19 32.23 -7.55 52.55
C GLY A 19 30.97 -7.10 51.82
N ALA A 20 30.43 -5.93 52.19
CA ALA A 20 29.42 -5.26 51.38
C ALA A 20 30.07 -4.87 50.05
N ALA A 21 29.91 -5.70 49.02
CA ALA A 21 30.26 -5.34 47.66
C ALA A 21 29.28 -4.25 47.19
N ILE A 22 29.75 -3.00 47.20
CA ILE A 22 29.10 -1.90 46.51
C ILE A 22 29.20 -2.22 45.01
N VAL A 23 28.12 -2.78 44.46
CA VAL A 23 27.95 -2.87 43.01
C VAL A 23 27.76 -1.44 42.52
N ALA A 24 28.82 -0.84 41.98
CA ALA A 24 28.74 0.42 41.28
C ALA A 24 27.73 0.25 40.14
N ARG A 25 26.60 0.94 40.26
CA ARG A 25 25.58 0.99 39.22
C ARG A 25 26.18 1.79 38.07
N GLU A 26 26.59 1.12 36.99
CA GLU A 26 26.98 1.80 35.76
C GLU A 26 25.82 2.69 35.32
N GLU A 27 26.04 4.01 35.39
CA GLU A 27 25.14 4.97 34.78
C GLU A 27 25.17 4.73 33.26
N LYS A 28 24.05 4.22 32.73
CA LYS A 28 23.83 4.15 31.28
C LYS A 28 24.07 5.55 30.72
N LYS A 29 25.10 5.70 29.89
CA LYS A 29 25.27 6.88 29.02
C LYS A 29 23.92 7.18 28.35
N PRO A 30 23.48 8.44 28.31
CA PRO A 30 22.28 8.79 27.56
C PRO A 30 22.48 8.32 26.13
N ALA A 31 21.51 7.57 25.61
CA ALA A 31 21.51 7.15 24.22
C ALA A 31 21.69 8.41 23.36
N ALA A 32 22.65 8.37 22.43
CA ALA A 32 22.81 9.45 21.46
C ALA A 32 21.45 9.69 20.80
N ALA A 33 21.00 10.95 20.77
CA ALA A 33 19.75 11.30 20.11
C ALA A 33 19.79 10.78 18.66
N GLU A 34 18.79 10.01 18.26
CA GLU A 34 18.73 9.52 16.88
C GLU A 34 18.74 10.70 15.91
N PRO A 35 19.46 10.59 14.78
CA PRO A 35 19.45 11.64 13.78
C PRO A 35 18.01 11.91 13.32
N PRO A 36 17.67 13.17 13.01
CA PRO A 36 16.32 13.51 12.56
C PRO A 36 15.93 12.68 11.33
N SER A 37 14.72 12.12 11.35
CA SER A 37 14.21 11.26 10.27
C SER A 37 14.18 12.01 8.93
N THR A 38 14.66 11.34 7.89
CA THR A 38 14.66 11.77 6.48
C THR A 38 13.29 11.61 5.81
N LYS A 39 12.28 11.08 6.51
CA LYS A 39 10.95 10.80 5.97
C LYS A 39 10.23 12.08 5.58
N TYR A 40 10.01 12.23 4.26
CA TYR A 40 9.34 13.38 3.68
C TYR A 40 7.82 13.32 3.94
N PHE A 41 7.16 12.31 3.40
CA PHE A 41 5.74 12.09 3.61
C PHE A 41 5.49 11.49 4.98
N ARG A 42 5.05 12.33 5.91
CA ARG A 42 4.73 11.93 7.28
C ARG A 42 3.27 11.51 7.34
N ASN A 43 3.08 10.21 7.57
CA ASN A 43 1.78 9.63 7.88
C ASN A 43 1.68 9.46 9.40
N ARG A 44 0.46 9.46 9.94
CA ARG A 44 0.23 9.08 11.33
C ARG A 44 0.41 7.56 11.51
N ASN A 45 0.77 7.12 12.71
CA ASN A 45 1.13 5.72 13.00
C ASN A 45 -0.08 4.78 13.28
N ASP A 46 -1.31 5.22 13.04
CA ASP A 46 -2.55 4.45 13.23
C ASP A 46 -3.30 4.25 11.88
N LEU A 47 -4.54 3.75 11.90
CA LEU A 47 -5.42 3.62 10.71
C LEU A 47 -5.58 4.93 9.91
N THR A 48 -5.14 6.08 10.45
CA THR A 48 -5.07 7.37 9.75
C THR A 48 -3.79 7.56 8.92
N GLY A 49 -3.05 6.48 8.68
CA GLY A 49 -1.85 6.46 7.84
C GLY A 49 -2.07 6.92 6.39
N HIS A 50 -3.32 6.91 5.91
CA HIS A 50 -3.69 7.29 4.54
C HIS A 50 -4.10 8.77 4.40
N TYR A 51 -3.68 9.62 5.33
CA TYR A 51 -3.95 11.07 5.28
C TYR A 51 -2.67 11.89 5.27
N ASP A 52 -2.68 12.97 4.47
CA ASP A 52 -1.68 14.03 4.53
C ASP A 52 -1.92 14.89 5.77
N VAL A 53 -0.94 14.91 6.67
CA VAL A 53 -1.03 15.60 7.97
C VAL A 53 -1.27 17.11 7.86
N ARG A 54 -0.99 17.75 6.71
CA ARG A 54 -1.23 19.18 6.51
C ARG A 54 -2.70 19.51 6.32
N PHE A 55 -3.47 18.55 5.79
CA PHE A 55 -4.88 18.73 5.44
C PHE A 55 -5.82 17.83 6.25
N PHE A 56 -5.28 16.88 7.02
CA PHE A 56 -6.03 16.04 7.94
C PHE A 56 -6.74 16.88 9.01
N LYS A 57 -8.02 16.59 9.21
CA LYS A 57 -8.85 17.18 10.29
C LYS A 57 -9.38 16.08 11.19
N GLU A 58 -10.10 15.15 10.59
CA GLU A 58 -10.69 13.98 11.21
C GLU A 58 -10.75 12.84 10.20
N VAL A 59 -11.03 11.63 10.69
CA VAL A 59 -11.23 10.48 9.81
C VAL A 59 -12.59 10.61 9.16
N VAL A 60 -12.63 10.62 7.83
CA VAL A 60 -13.89 10.70 7.09
C VAL A 60 -14.68 9.39 7.20
N GLU A 61 -16.00 9.52 7.15
CA GLU A 61 -16.92 8.39 7.17
C GLU A 61 -16.83 7.56 5.89
N TYR A 62 -17.36 6.33 5.92
CA TYR A 62 -17.24 5.39 4.80
C TYR A 62 -17.69 5.97 3.45
N ASP A 63 -18.85 6.64 3.40
CA ASP A 63 -19.40 7.15 2.13
C ASP A 63 -18.64 8.40 1.66
N GLU A 64 -18.20 9.26 2.59
CA GLU A 64 -17.34 10.41 2.27
C GLU A 64 -15.96 9.98 1.78
N ARG A 65 -15.38 8.91 2.34
CA ARG A 65 -14.14 8.31 1.84
C ARG A 65 -14.28 7.89 0.39
N ARG A 66 -15.33 7.12 0.08
CA ARG A 66 -15.58 6.62 -1.28
C ARG A 66 -15.82 7.76 -2.27
N ASP A 67 -16.64 8.74 -1.89
CA ASP A 67 -16.82 9.97 -2.67
C ASP A 67 -15.47 10.68 -2.88
N THR A 68 -14.66 10.77 -1.82
CA THR A 68 -13.36 11.43 -1.89
C THR A 68 -12.43 10.76 -2.88
N LEU A 69 -12.22 9.45 -2.74
CA LEU A 69 -11.34 8.66 -3.60
C LEU A 69 -11.83 8.62 -5.06
N THR A 70 -13.14 8.55 -5.30
CA THR A 70 -13.73 8.57 -6.65
C THR A 70 -13.33 9.83 -7.40
N HIS A 71 -13.53 11.00 -6.79
CA HIS A 71 -13.18 12.26 -7.43
C HIS A 71 -11.67 12.52 -7.46
N LEU A 72 -10.89 12.01 -6.49
CA LEU A 72 -9.42 11.99 -6.57
C LEU A 72 -8.96 11.28 -7.84
N ALA A 73 -9.43 10.05 -8.07
CA ALA A 73 -9.09 9.25 -9.25
C ALA A 73 -9.48 9.97 -10.55
N LYS A 74 -10.72 10.45 -10.63
CA LYS A 74 -11.23 11.19 -11.79
C LYS A 74 -10.38 12.42 -12.10
N ALA A 75 -10.09 13.23 -11.08
CA ALA A 75 -9.32 14.46 -11.26
C ALA A 75 -7.89 14.17 -11.72
N TRP A 76 -7.22 13.17 -11.15
CA TRP A 76 -5.87 12.77 -11.57
C TRP A 76 -5.83 12.28 -13.02
N LEU A 77 -6.72 11.34 -13.38
CA LEU A 77 -6.77 10.76 -14.72
C LEU A 77 -7.12 11.80 -15.78
N GLN A 78 -8.09 12.68 -15.51
CA GLN A 78 -8.45 13.76 -16.44
C GLN A 78 -7.35 14.82 -16.57
N THR A 79 -6.68 15.18 -15.48
CA THR A 79 -5.57 16.15 -15.50
C THR A 79 -4.40 15.62 -16.31
N THR A 80 -3.97 14.38 -16.03
CA THR A 80 -2.85 13.76 -16.74
C THR A 80 -3.16 13.54 -18.21
N ALA A 81 -4.37 13.09 -18.56
CA ALA A 81 -4.81 12.98 -19.94
C ALA A 81 -4.79 14.33 -20.68
N LYS A 82 -5.29 15.40 -20.05
CA LYS A 82 -5.30 16.75 -20.63
C LYS A 82 -3.88 17.28 -20.88
N GLU A 83 -2.95 17.02 -19.97
CA GLU A 83 -1.57 17.48 -20.06
C GLU A 83 -0.67 16.54 -20.90
N GLY A 84 -1.19 15.41 -21.38
CA GLY A 84 -0.42 14.41 -22.14
C GLY A 84 0.60 13.64 -21.28
N ILE A 85 0.32 13.48 -19.99
CA ILE A 85 1.19 12.79 -19.03
C ILE A 85 0.82 11.31 -18.98
N GLU A 86 1.76 10.42 -19.36
CA GLU A 86 1.54 8.98 -19.28
C GLU A 86 1.60 8.48 -17.82
N THR A 87 0.51 7.87 -17.37
CA THR A 87 0.36 7.21 -16.07
C THR A 87 -0.60 6.03 -16.22
N TRP A 88 -0.55 5.08 -15.29
CA TRP A 88 -1.49 3.96 -15.22
C TRP A 88 -1.84 3.65 -13.77
N ILE A 89 -3.02 3.06 -13.56
CA ILE A 89 -3.44 2.59 -12.23
C ILE A 89 -2.63 1.34 -11.84
N ALA A 90 -2.25 1.24 -10.57
CA ALA A 90 -1.39 0.19 -10.06
C ALA A 90 -1.92 -0.37 -8.72
N HIS A 91 -1.26 -1.42 -8.20
CA HIS A 91 -1.48 -1.96 -6.85
C HIS A 91 -2.98 -2.17 -6.52
N GLY A 92 -3.47 -1.61 -5.41
CA GLY A 92 -4.85 -1.82 -4.95
C GLY A 92 -5.87 -1.21 -5.92
N THR A 93 -5.50 -0.09 -6.56
CA THR A 93 -6.34 0.56 -7.58
C THR A 93 -6.54 -0.31 -8.81
N LEU A 94 -5.46 -0.98 -9.27
CA LEU A 94 -5.55 -1.96 -10.36
C LEU A 94 -6.37 -3.19 -9.97
N LEU A 95 -6.30 -3.62 -8.70
CA LEU A 95 -7.13 -4.72 -8.20
C LEU A 95 -8.62 -4.36 -8.16
N GLY A 96 -8.97 -3.14 -7.74
CA GLY A 96 -10.35 -2.65 -7.82
C GLY A 96 -10.87 -2.61 -9.26
N TRP A 97 -10.03 -2.13 -10.17
CA TRP A 97 -10.32 -2.14 -11.60
C TRP A 97 -10.58 -3.57 -12.12
N TRP A 98 -9.77 -4.55 -11.75
CA TRP A 98 -9.98 -5.95 -12.14
C TRP A 98 -11.35 -6.49 -11.72
N TRP A 99 -11.86 -6.09 -10.56
CA TRP A 99 -13.15 -6.58 -10.07
C TRP A 99 -14.32 -5.94 -10.81
N SER A 100 -14.37 -4.61 -10.86
CA SER A 100 -15.57 -3.88 -11.33
C SER A 100 -15.29 -2.63 -12.16
N GLY A 101 -14.02 -2.31 -12.42
CA GLY A 101 -13.63 -1.00 -12.96
C GLY A 101 -13.76 0.14 -11.95
N ASN A 102 -13.93 -0.15 -10.66
CA ASN A 102 -14.14 0.83 -9.58
C ASN A 102 -13.19 0.56 -8.41
N ILE A 103 -13.07 1.53 -7.52
CA ILE A 103 -12.28 1.46 -6.28
C ILE A 103 -12.86 0.39 -5.36
N LEU A 104 -11.99 -0.39 -4.69
CA LEU A 104 -12.43 -1.35 -3.68
C LEU A 104 -13.06 -0.59 -2.49
N PRO A 105 -14.24 -0.97 -1.99
CA PRO A 105 -14.94 -0.13 -1.03
C PRO A 105 -14.25 0.01 0.34
N TRP A 106 -13.32 -0.88 0.65
CA TRP A 106 -12.52 -0.87 1.87
C TRP A 106 -11.17 -0.16 1.74
N ASP A 107 -10.73 0.18 0.53
CA ASP A 107 -9.43 0.85 0.30
C ASP A 107 -9.43 2.28 0.88
N TRP A 108 -8.25 2.71 1.35
CA TRP A 108 -8.04 4.00 1.99
C TRP A 108 -7.20 4.97 1.16
N ASP A 109 -6.42 4.45 0.22
CA ASP A 109 -5.59 5.18 -0.72
C ASP A 109 -5.76 4.62 -2.13
N LEU A 110 -5.18 5.34 -3.08
CA LEU A 110 -5.09 4.93 -4.47
C LEU A 110 -3.63 4.96 -4.90
N ASP A 111 -3.31 4.13 -5.87
CA ASP A 111 -1.96 3.95 -6.37
C ASP A 111 -1.93 4.12 -7.88
N VAL A 112 -1.01 4.95 -8.33
CA VAL A 112 -0.70 5.08 -9.74
C VAL A 112 0.80 4.97 -9.95
N GLN A 113 1.17 4.55 -11.16
CA GLN A 113 2.54 4.44 -11.58
C GLN A 113 2.79 5.26 -12.85
N MET A 114 4.07 5.56 -13.05
CA MET A 114 4.59 6.22 -14.24
C MET A 114 6.07 5.86 -14.43
N SER A 115 6.63 6.17 -15.60
CA SER A 115 8.08 6.05 -15.79
C SER A 115 8.82 7.06 -14.91
N ALA A 116 10.03 6.75 -14.46
CA ALA A 116 10.85 7.69 -13.70
C ALA A 116 11.15 8.98 -14.47
N ASN A 117 11.25 8.92 -15.81
CA ASN A 117 11.45 10.11 -16.64
C ASN A 117 10.20 11.01 -16.61
N THR A 118 9.01 10.43 -16.70
CA THR A 118 7.74 11.16 -16.54
C THR A 118 7.65 11.78 -15.15
N LEU A 119 8.03 11.02 -14.11
CA LEU A 119 8.05 11.48 -12.73
C LEU A 119 8.99 12.68 -12.53
N THR A 120 10.19 12.63 -13.11
CA THR A 120 11.14 13.76 -13.09
C THR A 120 10.54 14.99 -13.78
N MET A 121 9.95 14.82 -14.96
CA MET A 121 9.29 15.91 -15.67
C MET A 121 8.18 16.55 -14.84
N ILE A 122 7.32 15.76 -14.19
CA ILE A 122 6.26 16.34 -13.35
C ILE A 122 6.82 17.01 -12.09
N GLY A 123 7.92 16.51 -11.53
CA GLY A 123 8.63 17.14 -10.43
C GLY A 123 9.22 18.50 -10.78
N GLU A 124 9.74 18.65 -11.99
CA GLU A 124 10.30 19.93 -12.47
C GLU A 124 9.22 20.96 -12.82
N LYS A 125 8.10 20.50 -13.42
CA LYS A 125 7.10 21.39 -14.00
C LYS A 125 5.88 21.65 -13.10
N TYR A 126 5.47 20.67 -12.30
CA TYR A 126 4.19 20.69 -11.57
C TYR A 126 4.33 20.44 -10.06
N ASN A 127 5.55 20.39 -9.51
CA ASN A 127 5.67 20.24 -8.06
C ASN A 127 5.05 21.44 -7.32
N MET A 128 4.26 21.15 -6.28
CA MET A 128 3.52 22.10 -5.45
C MET A 128 2.46 22.92 -6.21
N THR A 129 2.04 22.49 -7.40
CA THR A 129 0.93 23.15 -8.12
C THR A 129 -0.43 22.69 -7.60
N ARG A 130 -1.40 23.62 -7.66
CA ARG A 130 -2.80 23.37 -7.29
C ARG A 130 -3.64 23.19 -8.55
N HIS A 131 -4.51 22.19 -8.53
CA HIS A 131 -5.33 21.80 -9.67
C HIS A 131 -6.80 21.84 -9.28
N HIS A 132 -7.56 22.67 -9.98
CA HIS A 132 -9.00 22.77 -9.81
C HIS A 132 -9.69 21.66 -10.61
N TYR A 133 -10.67 21.04 -9.97
CA TYR A 133 -11.49 19.97 -10.54
C TYR A 133 -12.96 20.33 -10.39
N THR A 134 -13.73 20.03 -11.44
CA THR A 134 -15.18 20.10 -11.43
C THR A 134 -15.69 18.81 -12.04
N SER A 135 -16.62 18.12 -11.36
CA SER A 135 -17.25 16.92 -11.89
C SER A 135 -18.03 17.21 -13.17
N GLU A 136 -18.27 16.19 -13.97
CA GLU A 136 -18.95 16.32 -15.27
C GLU A 136 -20.36 16.93 -15.15
N ASP A 137 -21.07 16.62 -14.07
CA ASP A 137 -22.39 17.18 -13.74
C ASP A 137 -22.33 18.57 -13.07
N GLY A 138 -21.13 19.10 -12.80
CA GLY A 138 -20.89 20.40 -12.17
C GLY A 138 -21.21 20.47 -10.67
N THR A 139 -21.61 19.36 -10.04
CA THR A 139 -22.08 19.35 -8.64
C THR A 139 -20.95 19.33 -7.63
N VAL A 140 -19.79 18.78 -8.00
CA VAL A 140 -18.63 18.63 -7.12
C VAL A 140 -17.49 19.50 -7.65
N GLN A 141 -16.99 20.39 -6.78
CA GLN A 141 -15.80 21.20 -7.04
C GLN A 141 -14.76 20.92 -5.97
N ARG A 142 -13.52 20.69 -6.40
CA ARG A 142 -12.41 20.36 -5.50
C ARG A 142 -11.11 20.98 -6.00
N GLU A 143 -10.16 21.04 -5.10
CA GLU A 143 -8.79 21.44 -5.41
C GLU A 143 -7.84 20.36 -4.90
N TYR A 144 -6.83 20.06 -5.72
CA TYR A 144 -5.82 19.05 -5.41
C TYR A 144 -4.43 19.65 -5.45
N LEU A 145 -3.56 19.20 -4.56
CA LEU A 145 -2.14 19.54 -4.55
C LEU A 145 -1.35 18.38 -5.15
N LEU A 146 -0.52 18.66 -6.16
CA LEU A 146 0.54 17.73 -6.56
C LEU A 146 1.79 18.04 -5.73
N ASP A 147 2.18 17.11 -4.86
CA ASP A 147 3.36 17.23 -4.02
C ASP A 147 4.39 16.16 -4.39
N VAL A 148 5.57 16.59 -4.84
CA VAL A 148 6.63 15.71 -5.32
C VAL A 148 7.76 15.65 -4.29
N ASN A 149 8.08 14.44 -3.85
CA ASN A 149 9.10 14.19 -2.84
C ASN A 149 10.49 14.62 -3.35
N PRO A 150 11.24 15.46 -2.63
CA PRO A 150 12.60 15.85 -3.02
C PRO A 150 13.57 14.68 -3.25
N TRP A 151 13.26 13.49 -2.74
CA TRP A 151 14.00 12.25 -2.96
C TRP A 151 13.61 11.49 -4.25
N ILE A 152 12.91 12.12 -5.20
CA ILE A 152 12.57 11.50 -6.50
C ILE A 152 13.79 11.00 -7.29
N TRP A 153 14.95 11.64 -7.12
CA TRP A 153 16.21 11.28 -7.80
C TRP A 153 16.78 9.95 -7.30
N GLN A 154 16.53 9.58 -6.05
CA GLN A 154 16.94 8.29 -5.54
C GLN A 154 16.00 7.25 -6.14
N ARG A 155 16.48 6.29 -6.93
CA ARG A 155 15.61 5.25 -7.53
C ARG A 155 15.64 3.90 -6.82
N VAL A 156 16.53 3.74 -5.85
CA VAL A 156 16.60 2.58 -4.95
C VAL A 156 15.86 2.87 -3.64
N ARG A 157 15.57 1.82 -2.85
CA ARG A 157 14.82 1.97 -1.58
C ARG A 157 15.48 2.89 -0.55
N GLY A 158 16.82 2.92 -0.52
CA GLY A 158 17.57 3.66 0.50
C GLY A 158 17.27 3.15 1.91
N ASP A 159 16.99 4.07 2.84
CA ASP A 159 16.62 3.80 4.23
C ASP A 159 15.15 3.38 4.40
N GLY A 160 14.37 3.34 3.32
CA GLY A 160 12.95 3.01 3.34
C GLY A 160 12.02 4.14 3.77
N ASN A 161 12.53 5.35 4.06
CA ASN A 161 11.71 6.47 4.48
C ASN A 161 11.01 7.20 3.32
N ASN A 162 11.56 7.09 2.10
CA ASN A 162 11.13 7.86 0.93
C ASN A 162 10.74 6.96 -0.26
N ILE A 163 9.95 5.93 0.04
CA ILE A 163 9.47 4.94 -0.94
C ILE A 163 8.49 5.55 -1.94
N ILE A 164 7.62 6.46 -1.49
CA ILE A 164 6.65 7.16 -2.34
C ILE A 164 7.29 8.39 -2.96
N ASP A 165 7.09 8.57 -4.26
CA ASP A 165 7.74 9.60 -5.06
C ASP A 165 6.94 10.90 -5.14
N ALA A 166 5.62 10.81 -5.21
CA ALA A 166 4.75 11.98 -5.19
C ALA A 166 3.36 11.63 -4.65
N ARG A 167 2.58 12.65 -4.32
CA ARG A 167 1.19 12.51 -3.91
C ARG A 167 0.30 13.51 -4.64
N TRP A 168 -0.89 13.05 -5.00
CA TRP A 168 -2.00 13.89 -5.42
C TRP A 168 -3.00 13.99 -4.28
N VAL A 169 -3.06 15.14 -3.61
CA VAL A 169 -3.71 15.29 -2.29
C VAL A 169 -4.99 16.12 -2.39
N ASP A 170 -6.11 15.60 -1.87
CA ASP A 170 -7.33 16.40 -1.65
C ASP A 170 -7.10 17.35 -0.48
N VAL A 171 -7.06 18.65 -0.76
CA VAL A 171 -6.70 19.66 0.26
C VAL A 171 -7.80 19.87 1.31
N ARG A 172 -8.98 19.27 1.15
CA ARG A 172 -10.11 19.42 2.07
C ARG A 172 -9.97 18.53 3.31
N ASN A 173 -9.52 17.29 3.10
CA ASN A 173 -9.44 16.25 4.14
C ASN A 173 -8.11 15.49 4.19
N GLY A 174 -7.25 15.63 3.18
CA GLY A 174 -5.92 15.03 3.14
C GLY A 174 -5.84 13.61 2.59
N LEU A 175 -6.93 13.02 2.09
CA LEU A 175 -6.83 11.77 1.31
C LEU A 175 -6.02 12.01 0.03
N TYR A 176 -5.30 10.99 -0.44
CA TYR A 176 -4.37 11.14 -1.55
C TYR A 176 -4.29 9.91 -2.46
N ILE A 177 -3.69 10.13 -3.62
CA ILE A 177 -3.14 9.08 -4.48
C ILE A 177 -1.62 9.05 -4.27
N ASP A 178 -1.06 7.88 -3.97
CA ASP A 178 0.38 7.64 -3.99
C ASP A 178 0.84 7.41 -5.43
N ILE A 179 1.87 8.15 -5.83
CA ILE A 179 2.46 8.11 -7.17
C ILE A 179 3.85 7.51 -7.04
N THR A 180 4.12 6.44 -7.82
CA THR A 180 5.43 5.78 -7.81
C THR A 180 6.04 5.69 -9.20
N GLY A 181 7.33 6.01 -9.30
CA GLY A 181 8.10 5.89 -10.54
C GLY A 181 8.74 4.50 -10.67
N ILE A 182 8.71 3.94 -11.88
CA ILE A 182 9.51 2.76 -12.24
C ILE A 182 10.68 3.13 -13.15
N ALA A 183 11.84 2.53 -12.89
CA ALA A 183 13.05 2.70 -13.69
C ALA A 183 13.90 1.43 -13.62
N GLU A 184 14.79 1.25 -14.59
CA GLU A 184 15.88 0.30 -14.47
C GLU A 184 16.96 0.91 -13.56
N THR A 185 17.23 0.29 -12.41
CA THR A 185 18.17 0.85 -11.42
C THR A 185 19.38 -0.04 -11.15
N ASN A 186 19.40 -1.26 -11.67
CA ASN A 186 20.44 -2.24 -11.40
C ASN A 186 21.13 -2.70 -12.69
N PRO A 187 22.39 -2.29 -12.92
CA PRO A 187 23.16 -2.72 -14.09
C PRO A 187 23.36 -4.24 -14.20
N ASP A 188 23.33 -4.96 -13.07
CA ASP A 188 23.52 -6.42 -13.05
C ASP A 188 22.27 -7.19 -13.48
N THR A 189 21.11 -6.53 -13.53
CA THR A 189 19.85 -7.12 -13.99
C THR A 189 19.21 -6.22 -15.05
N PRO A 190 19.84 -6.11 -16.23
CA PRO A 190 19.34 -5.25 -17.29
C PRO A 190 17.97 -5.70 -17.77
N GLY A 191 17.14 -4.74 -18.19
CA GLY A 191 15.77 -5.01 -18.64
C GLY A 191 14.79 -5.35 -17.52
N ILE A 192 15.12 -5.04 -16.26
CA ILE A 192 14.19 -5.13 -15.13
C ILE A 192 13.95 -3.74 -14.57
N LEU A 193 12.69 -3.32 -14.63
CA LEU A 193 12.20 -2.09 -14.03
C LEU A 193 11.85 -2.36 -12.57
N ASN A 194 12.09 -1.39 -11.71
CA ASN A 194 11.67 -1.46 -10.33
C ASN A 194 11.24 -0.10 -9.77
N CYS A 195 10.35 -0.16 -8.78
CA CYS A 195 10.10 0.97 -7.89
C CYS A 195 10.93 0.82 -6.60
N LYS A 196 10.78 1.77 -5.69
CA LYS A 196 11.47 1.79 -4.39
C LYS A 196 10.93 0.76 -3.38
N ASN A 197 9.82 0.09 -3.70
CA ASN A 197 9.15 -0.86 -2.81
C ASN A 197 9.30 -2.33 -3.22
N TYR A 198 10.42 -2.69 -3.84
CA TYR A 198 10.73 -4.07 -4.27
C TYR A 198 9.83 -4.66 -5.36
N HIS A 199 8.89 -3.90 -5.91
CA HIS A 199 8.18 -4.32 -7.12
C HIS A 199 9.12 -4.30 -8.32
N ARG A 200 9.04 -5.37 -9.11
CA ARG A 200 9.89 -5.59 -10.29
C ARG A 200 9.02 -6.04 -11.46
N TYR A 201 9.27 -5.41 -12.60
CA TYR A 201 8.53 -5.62 -13.84
C TYR A 201 9.52 -5.78 -15.00
N LYS A 202 9.17 -6.61 -15.97
CA LYS A 202 9.79 -6.51 -17.29
C LYS A 202 9.11 -5.37 -18.07
N PRO A 203 9.80 -4.76 -19.05
CA PRO A 203 9.17 -3.80 -19.95
C PRO A 203 7.92 -4.34 -20.64
N GLU A 204 7.90 -5.63 -21.00
CA GLU A 204 6.73 -6.27 -21.63
C GLU A 204 5.52 -6.37 -20.68
N ASP A 205 5.74 -6.34 -19.36
CA ASP A 205 4.64 -6.38 -18.39
C ASP A 205 3.86 -5.06 -18.37
N ILE A 206 4.56 -3.95 -18.66
CA ILE A 206 4.01 -2.59 -18.61
C ILE A 206 3.53 -2.16 -19.99
N TRP A 207 4.38 -2.24 -21.01
CA TRP A 207 4.11 -1.66 -22.33
C TRP A 207 3.82 -2.71 -23.42
N PRO A 208 2.94 -2.39 -24.38
CA PRO A 208 2.14 -1.16 -24.46
C PRO A 208 1.03 -1.13 -23.40
N LEU A 209 0.80 0.04 -22.81
CA LEU A 209 -0.32 0.23 -21.89
C LEU A 209 -1.65 -0.03 -22.61
N ARG A 210 -2.63 -0.58 -21.89
CA ARG A 210 -3.97 -0.84 -22.43
C ARG A 210 -4.92 0.26 -21.99
N ASP A 211 -5.71 0.77 -22.93
CA ASP A 211 -6.79 1.72 -22.64
C ASP A 211 -7.97 1.01 -22.00
N THR A 212 -8.57 1.64 -20.98
CA THR A 212 -9.69 1.11 -20.23
C THR A 212 -10.51 2.23 -19.59
N MET A 213 -11.48 1.86 -18.75
CA MET A 213 -12.26 2.78 -17.93
C MET A 213 -12.03 2.46 -16.44
N PHE A 214 -11.90 3.50 -15.62
CA PHE A 214 -11.86 3.40 -14.16
C PHE A 214 -12.70 4.50 -13.55
N GLU A 215 -13.60 4.16 -12.62
CA GLU A 215 -14.56 5.11 -12.02
C GLU A 215 -15.37 5.89 -13.08
N GLY A 216 -15.61 5.29 -14.24
CA GLY A 216 -16.32 5.91 -15.36
C GLY A 216 -15.53 6.93 -16.18
N VAL A 217 -14.21 7.09 -15.97
CA VAL A 217 -13.34 7.92 -16.82
C VAL A 217 -12.26 7.09 -17.54
N PRO A 218 -11.72 7.56 -18.68
CA PRO A 218 -10.62 6.87 -19.36
C PRO A 218 -9.40 6.70 -18.44
N ALA A 219 -8.82 5.50 -18.47
CA ALA A 219 -7.64 5.13 -17.70
C ALA A 219 -6.72 4.23 -18.52
N LYS A 220 -5.50 4.02 -18.01
CA LYS A 220 -4.55 3.06 -18.57
C LYS A 220 -4.18 2.02 -17.51
N ILE A 221 -3.89 0.80 -17.98
CA ILE A 221 -3.38 -0.31 -17.18
C ILE A 221 -2.13 -0.93 -17.86
N PRO A 222 -1.29 -1.66 -17.11
CA PRO A 222 -0.20 -2.46 -17.68
C PRO A 222 -0.68 -3.50 -18.70
N TYR A 223 0.19 -3.93 -19.60
CA TYR A 223 -0.10 -4.97 -20.58
C TYR A 223 -0.42 -6.33 -19.93
N ASN A 224 0.47 -6.83 -19.06
CA ASN A 224 0.33 -8.09 -18.30
C ASN A 224 -0.19 -7.81 -16.88
N PHE A 225 -1.26 -7.02 -16.76
CA PHE A 225 -1.85 -6.62 -15.48
C PHE A 225 -2.25 -7.83 -14.60
N ASP A 226 -2.66 -8.94 -15.21
CA ASP A 226 -3.06 -10.18 -14.53
C ASP A 226 -1.87 -10.87 -13.86
N GLU A 227 -0.74 -11.00 -14.55
CA GLU A 227 0.49 -11.53 -13.96
C GLU A 227 1.01 -10.63 -12.82
N ILE A 228 0.91 -9.30 -13.00
CA ILE A 228 1.27 -8.32 -11.98
C ILE A 228 0.41 -8.52 -10.72
N LEU A 229 -0.91 -8.56 -10.87
CA LEU A 229 -1.85 -8.78 -9.76
C LEU A 229 -1.64 -10.15 -9.10
N MET A 230 -1.41 -11.20 -9.88
CA MET A 230 -1.14 -12.55 -9.38
C MET A 230 0.15 -12.61 -8.57
N LYS A 231 1.20 -11.91 -9.01
CA LYS A 231 2.47 -11.84 -8.29
C LYS A 231 2.31 -11.10 -6.96
N GLU A 232 1.57 -10.01 -6.96
CA GLU A 232 1.38 -9.11 -5.82
C GLU A 232 0.39 -9.67 -4.78
N TYR A 233 -0.83 -10.00 -5.21
CA TYR A 233 -1.94 -10.35 -4.32
C TYR A 233 -2.30 -11.85 -4.29
N LYS A 234 -1.70 -12.65 -5.17
CA LYS A 234 -1.98 -14.09 -5.36
C LYS A 234 -3.39 -14.36 -5.89
N ALA A 235 -3.62 -15.60 -6.32
CA ALA A 235 -4.89 -16.06 -6.88
C ALA A 235 -6.10 -15.73 -5.99
N LYS A 236 -5.92 -15.81 -4.67
CA LYS A 236 -6.99 -15.62 -3.68
C LYS A 236 -7.67 -14.25 -3.82
N ALA A 237 -6.90 -13.18 -4.03
CA ALA A 237 -7.45 -11.83 -4.16
C ALA A 237 -8.30 -11.61 -5.41
N LEU A 238 -8.13 -12.45 -6.43
CA LEU A 238 -8.86 -12.36 -7.70
C LEU A 238 -10.14 -13.20 -7.73
N VAL A 239 -10.35 -14.07 -6.73
CA VAL A 239 -11.44 -15.05 -6.73
C VAL A 239 -12.30 -15.04 -5.46
N VAL A 240 -11.80 -14.53 -4.34
CA VAL A 240 -12.57 -14.46 -3.09
C VAL A 240 -13.64 -13.39 -3.22
N THR A 241 -14.89 -13.78 -2.96
CA THR A 241 -16.09 -12.95 -3.12
C THR A 241 -16.63 -12.38 -1.80
N GLU A 242 -15.89 -12.51 -0.70
CA GLU A 242 -16.21 -11.91 0.60
C GLU A 242 -14.93 -11.35 1.23
N TYR A 243 -14.91 -10.07 1.53
CA TYR A 243 -13.73 -9.41 2.09
C TYR A 243 -14.10 -8.10 2.80
N GLU A 244 -13.47 -7.80 3.94
CA GLU A 244 -13.60 -6.54 4.68
C GLU A 244 -15.04 -6.01 4.83
N GLY A 245 -15.98 -6.86 5.25
CA GLY A 245 -17.39 -6.47 5.43
C GLY A 245 -18.19 -6.31 4.13
N HIS A 246 -17.70 -6.84 3.02
CA HIS A 246 -18.34 -6.77 1.71
C HIS A 246 -18.47 -8.13 1.06
N ARG A 247 -19.46 -8.25 0.19
CA ARG A 247 -19.75 -9.43 -0.62
C ARG A 247 -19.84 -9.03 -2.08
N TRP A 248 -19.19 -9.79 -2.95
CA TRP A 248 -19.25 -9.59 -4.39
C TRP A 248 -20.60 -10.05 -4.94
N ASN A 249 -21.29 -9.14 -5.63
CA ASN A 249 -22.53 -9.40 -6.33
C ASN A 249 -22.24 -9.64 -7.81
N THR A 250 -22.47 -10.87 -8.26
CA THR A 250 -22.16 -11.30 -9.63
C THR A 250 -23.10 -10.70 -10.68
N HIS A 251 -24.31 -10.28 -10.29
CA HIS A 251 -25.31 -9.71 -11.20
C HIS A 251 -25.00 -8.24 -11.49
N THR A 252 -24.79 -7.45 -10.44
CA THR A 252 -24.48 -6.01 -10.56
C THR A 252 -23.01 -5.74 -10.83
N LYS A 253 -22.14 -6.74 -10.63
CA LYS A 253 -20.67 -6.61 -10.66
C LYS A 253 -20.17 -5.55 -9.69
N THR A 254 -20.70 -5.56 -8.47
CA THR A 254 -20.34 -4.62 -7.39
C THR A 254 -19.98 -5.35 -6.11
N TRP A 255 -19.21 -4.68 -5.26
CA TRP A 255 -18.98 -5.08 -3.88
C TRP A 255 -20.03 -4.41 -2.98
N ASP A 256 -20.97 -5.20 -2.48
CA ASP A 256 -22.07 -4.71 -1.65
C ASP A 256 -21.73 -4.89 -0.17
N ARG A 257 -22.20 -3.98 0.70
CA ARG A 257 -21.98 -4.11 2.15
C ARG A 257 -22.68 -5.37 2.68
N ALA A 258 -21.95 -6.14 3.48
CA ALA A 258 -22.38 -7.40 4.05
C ALA A 258 -21.95 -7.45 5.53
N PRO A 259 -22.77 -6.93 6.48
CA PRO A 259 -22.40 -6.81 7.89
C PRO A 259 -22.00 -8.13 8.57
N GLU A 260 -22.44 -9.27 8.03
CA GLU A 260 -22.10 -10.62 8.46
C GLU A 260 -20.71 -11.10 8.00
N VAL A 261 -20.10 -10.40 7.04
CA VAL A 261 -18.73 -10.61 6.62
C VAL A 261 -17.80 -9.90 7.61
N PRO A 262 -16.81 -10.60 8.19
CA PRO A 262 -15.85 -9.98 9.10
C PRO A 262 -15.09 -8.83 8.43
N ALA A 263 -14.81 -7.77 9.22
CA ALA A 263 -13.99 -6.63 8.80
C ALA A 263 -12.91 -6.31 9.85
N GLY A 264 -11.81 -5.70 9.41
CA GLY A 264 -10.68 -5.30 10.24
C GLY A 264 -10.08 -6.46 11.05
N ARG A 265 -9.79 -6.22 12.34
CA ARG A 265 -9.13 -7.22 13.21
C ARG A 265 -9.87 -8.56 13.33
N GLN A 266 -11.19 -8.57 13.15
CA GLN A 266 -11.97 -9.81 13.15
C GLN A 266 -11.69 -10.64 11.89
N ALA A 267 -11.60 -10.01 10.72
CA ALA A 267 -11.22 -10.68 9.47
C ALA A 267 -9.82 -11.30 9.54
N GLU A 268 -8.84 -10.57 10.08
CA GLU A 268 -7.46 -11.05 10.25
C GLU A 268 -7.37 -12.34 11.09
N SER A 269 -8.18 -12.43 12.15
CA SER A 269 -8.24 -13.62 13.02
C SER A 269 -8.89 -14.84 12.33
N LEU A 270 -9.83 -14.60 11.42
CA LEU A 270 -10.60 -15.64 10.74
C LEU A 270 -9.95 -16.11 9.44
N LEU A 271 -9.00 -15.37 8.87
CA LEU A 271 -8.21 -15.79 7.71
C LEU A 271 -7.40 -17.09 7.94
N LYS A 272 -7.23 -17.52 9.19
CA LYS A 272 -6.62 -18.81 9.57
C LYS A 272 -7.58 -20.00 9.47
N THR A 273 -8.88 -19.77 9.30
CA THR A 273 -9.90 -20.78 9.09
C THR A 273 -10.57 -20.53 7.75
N VAL A 274 -10.53 -21.50 6.83
CA VAL A 274 -11.26 -21.39 5.55
C VAL A 274 -12.75 -21.37 5.89
N ARG A 275 -13.35 -20.19 6.01
CA ARG A 275 -14.81 -20.06 6.08
C ARG A 275 -15.31 -20.42 4.68
N GLU A 276 -16.02 -21.53 4.55
CA GLU A 276 -16.80 -21.74 3.34
C GLU A 276 -17.83 -20.60 3.29
N PRO A 277 -17.87 -19.81 2.20
CA PRO A 277 -18.88 -18.79 2.06
C PRO A 277 -20.24 -19.48 2.18
N GLU A 278 -21.04 -19.09 3.18
CA GLU A 278 -22.39 -19.60 3.32
C GLU A 278 -23.09 -19.34 1.98
N LYS A 279 -23.62 -20.40 1.35
CA LYS A 279 -24.36 -20.29 0.09
C LYS A 279 -25.63 -19.48 0.34
N TYR A 280 -25.51 -18.15 0.28
CA TYR A 280 -26.67 -17.30 0.16
C TYR A 280 -27.22 -17.46 -1.24
N SER A 281 -28.53 -17.70 -1.33
CA SER A 281 -29.29 -17.89 -2.56
C SER A 281 -29.22 -16.72 -3.55
N THR A 282 -28.52 -15.63 -3.21
CA THR A 282 -28.36 -14.41 -4.00
C THR A 282 -27.03 -14.29 -4.70
N VAL A 283 -26.02 -15.09 -4.32
CA VAL A 283 -24.75 -15.16 -5.02
C VAL A 283 -24.63 -16.53 -5.62
N GLU A 284 -24.95 -16.66 -6.92
CA GLU A 284 -24.34 -17.68 -7.73
C GLU A 284 -22.83 -17.42 -7.68
N SER A 285 -22.16 -17.95 -6.65
CA SER A 285 -20.74 -18.21 -6.75
C SER A 285 -20.64 -19.06 -8.00
N GLY A 286 -20.09 -18.54 -9.10
CA GLY A 286 -20.04 -19.28 -10.37
C GLY A 286 -19.21 -20.58 -10.28
N GLY A 287 -18.85 -21.01 -9.08
CA GLY A 287 -18.03 -22.14 -8.77
C GLY A 287 -16.57 -21.83 -9.00
N PHE A 288 -15.74 -22.80 -8.63
CA PHE A 288 -14.32 -22.81 -8.92
C PHE A 288 -14.04 -22.59 -10.42
N PHE A 289 -14.86 -23.17 -11.30
CA PHE A 289 -14.68 -23.04 -12.75
C PHE A 289 -14.98 -21.64 -13.29
N TYR A 290 -15.98 -20.91 -12.79
CA TYR A 290 -16.18 -19.51 -13.18
C TYR A 290 -15.06 -18.62 -12.68
N ASN A 291 -14.56 -18.85 -11.47
CA ASN A 291 -13.44 -18.08 -10.93
C ASN A 291 -12.13 -18.38 -11.67
N ALA A 292 -11.89 -19.64 -12.05
CA ALA A 292 -10.78 -20.03 -12.92
C ALA A 292 -10.97 -19.51 -14.35
N PHE A 293 -12.20 -19.50 -14.87
CA PHE A 293 -12.53 -18.91 -16.17
C PHE A 293 -12.32 -17.40 -16.17
N ARG A 294 -12.65 -16.68 -15.08
CA ARG A 294 -12.32 -15.25 -14.91
C ARG A 294 -10.82 -15.00 -14.97
N LEU A 295 -10.00 -15.87 -14.39
CA LEU A 295 -8.55 -15.79 -14.49
C LEU A 295 -8.02 -16.02 -15.92
N LEU A 296 -8.76 -16.76 -16.75
CA LEU A 296 -8.29 -17.20 -18.08
C LEU A 296 -8.93 -16.46 -19.27
N HIS A 297 -10.12 -15.88 -19.10
CA HIS A 297 -10.99 -15.53 -20.23
C HIS A 297 -11.73 -14.20 -20.08
N TRP A 298 -11.42 -13.37 -19.08
CA TRP A 298 -12.06 -12.05 -18.98
C TRP A 298 -11.32 -10.99 -19.81
N TRP A 299 -11.59 -11.01 -21.12
CA TRP A 299 -11.45 -9.93 -22.11
C TRP A 299 -12.40 -10.18 -23.28
#